data_AF-A0A0L0ESB3-F1
#
_entry.id   AF-A0A0L0ESB3-F1
#
_cell.length_a   1.000
_cell.length_b   1.000
_cell.length_c   1.000
_cell.angle_alpha   90.00
_cell.angle_beta   90.00
_cell.angle_gamma   90.00
#
_symmetry.space_group_name_H-M   'P 1'
#
loop_
_entity.id
_entity.type
_entity.pdbx_description
1 polymer ?
#
loop_
_entity_poly.entity_id
_entity_poly.type
_entity_poly.pdbx_seq_one_letter_code
_entity_poly.pdbx_strand_id
1 'polypeptide(L)'
;MQLIYNDTVLATVGELMNEAQVRHFLIINELNVPFEALTFRFEHEEALEYRRLSYLRESDPLYMEWQFDQTEAAKQAWLDKVAEIKARFPLPQTPGS
;
A
#
# COMPACT_ATOMS: atom_id res chain seq x y z
N MET A 1 8.17 2.70 6.66
CA MET A 1 8.25 2.06 5.32
C MET A 1 9.70 1.84 4.89
N GLN A 2 10.06 0.62 4.49
CA GLN A 2 11.39 0.26 3.95
C GLN A 2 11.36 0.16 2.42
N LEU A 3 12.39 0.69 1.77
CA LEU A 3 12.67 0.53 0.34
C LEU A 3 13.70 -0.59 0.16
N ILE A 4 13.35 -1.65 -0.57
CA ILE A 4 14.18 -2.84 -0.74
C ILE A 4 14.46 -3.07 -2.22
N TYR A 5 15.72 -3.36 -2.56
CA TYR A 5 16.14 -3.77 -3.90
C TYR A 5 17.08 -4.97 -3.80
N ASN A 6 16.81 -6.04 -4.55
CA ASN A 6 17.57 -7.30 -4.50
C ASN A 6 17.86 -7.77 -3.05
N ASP A 7 16.80 -7.86 -2.24
CA ASP A 7 16.83 -8.23 -0.81
C ASP A 7 17.64 -7.30 0.12
N THR A 8 18.18 -6.20 -0.39
CA THR A 8 18.92 -5.19 0.37
C THR A 8 18.01 -4.03 0.75
N VAL A 9 17.99 -3.65 2.03
CA VAL A 9 17.31 -2.43 2.49
C VAL A 9 18.13 -1.22 2.05
N LEU A 10 17.59 -0.44 1.11
CA LEU A 10 18.20 0.81 0.64
C LEU A 10 17.96 1.97 1.59
N ALA A 11 16.75 2.04 2.15
CA ALA A 11 16.35 3.10 3.06
C ALA A 11 15.17 2.66 3.95
N THR A 12 15.10 3.24 5.14
CA THR A 12 13.92 3.22 6.01
C THR A 12 13.40 4.64 6.13
N VAL A 13 12.17 4.85 5.67
CA VAL A 13 11.48 6.14 5.69
C VAL A 13 10.35 6.09 6.71
N GLY A 14 10.23 7.12 7.53
CA GLY A 14 9.21 7.21 8.59
C GLY A 14 7.80 7.54 8.11
N GLU A 15 7.61 7.84 6.83
CA GLU A 15 6.31 8.18 6.24
C GLU A 15 6.08 7.45 4.91
N LEU A 16 4.81 7.27 4.55
CA LEU A 16 4.43 6.72 3.25
C LEU A 16 4.75 7.72 2.15
N MET A 17 5.54 7.28 1.18
CA MET A 17 5.88 8.06 -0.01
C MET A 17 5.09 7.53 -1.19
N ASN A 18 4.51 8.42 -1.98
CA ASN A 18 3.98 8.06 -3.29
C ASN A 18 5.11 7.82 -4.31
N GLU A 19 4.78 7.33 -5.50
CA GLU A 19 5.76 7.04 -6.54
C GLU A 19 6.65 8.25 -6.88
N ALA A 20 6.08 9.44 -7.04
CA ALA A 20 6.85 10.64 -7.36
C ALA A 20 7.84 11.00 -6.26
N GLN A 21 7.43 10.86 -4.99
CA GLN A 21 8.28 11.08 -3.84
C GLN A 21 9.40 10.04 -3.77
N VAL A 22 9.11 8.75 -3.99
CA VAL A 22 10.14 7.70 -4.00
C VAL A 22 11.14 7.94 -5.13
N ARG A 23 10.67 8.24 -6.35
CA ARG A 23 11.55 8.56 -7.48
C ARG A 23 12.44 9.75 -7.17
N HIS A 24 11.88 10.80 -6.56
CA HIS A 24 12.67 11.94 -6.13
C HIS A 24 13.71 11.55 -5.07
N PHE A 25 13.34 10.73 -4.08
CA PHE A 25 14.26 10.21 -3.07
C PHE A 25 15.43 9.43 -3.67
N LEU A 26 15.18 8.58 -4.67
CA LEU A 26 16.25 7.85 -5.34
C LEU A 26 17.24 8.79 -6.04
N ILE A 27 16.73 9.81 -6.74
CA ILE A 27 17.54 10.80 -7.45
C ILE A 27 18.42 11.60 -6.50
N ILE A 28 17.85 12.16 -5.42
CA ILE A 28 18.60 13.02 -4.50
C ILE A 28 19.67 12.25 -3.70
N ASN A 29 19.48 10.94 -3.52
CA ASN A 29 20.44 10.06 -2.85
C ASN A 29 21.36 9.32 -3.84
N GLU A 30 21.33 9.69 -5.13
CA GLU A 30 22.14 9.08 -6.20
C GLU A 30 21.98 7.54 -6.31
N LEU A 31 20.80 7.03 -5.92
CA LEU A 31 20.47 5.61 -5.99
C LEU A 31 19.99 5.25 -7.40
N ASN A 32 20.87 4.64 -8.20
CA ASN A 32 20.55 4.19 -9.55
C ASN A 32 19.83 2.83 -9.55
N VAL A 33 18.59 2.80 -9.05
CA VAL A 33 17.73 1.61 -9.04
C VAL A 33 16.40 1.90 -9.75
N PRO A 34 15.87 0.98 -10.58
CA PRO A 34 14.57 1.17 -11.20
C PRO A 34 13.46 1.05 -10.15
N PHE A 35 12.52 2.00 -10.16
CA PHE A 35 11.42 2.06 -9.19
C PHE A 35 10.57 0.78 -9.22
N GLU A 36 10.37 0.22 -10.41
CA GLU A 36 9.55 -0.95 -10.67
C GLU A 36 10.15 -2.24 -10.09
N ALA A 37 11.45 -2.24 -9.76
CA ALA A 37 12.13 -3.34 -9.11
C ALA A 37 12.19 -3.20 -7.58
N LEU A 38 11.64 -2.12 -7.03
CA LEU A 38 11.60 -1.93 -5.58
C LEU A 38 10.50 -2.79 -4.96
N THR A 39 10.84 -3.37 -3.82
CA THR A 39 9.87 -3.94 -2.90
C THR A 39 9.69 -3.00 -1.73
N PHE A 40 8.43 -2.78 -1.34
CA PHE A 40 8.08 -2.00 -0.15
C PHE A 40 7.77 -2.96 0.99
N ARG A 41 8.40 -2.73 2.15
CA ARG A 41 8.03 -3.42 3.39
C ARG A 41 7.53 -2.41 4.40
N PHE A 42 6.48 -2.79 5.09
CA PHE A 42 5.85 -2.01 6.14
C PHE A 42 5.95 -2.79 7.43
N GLU A 43 6.20 -2.09 8.54
CA GLU A 43 5.97 -2.69 9.85
C GLU A 43 4.47 -2.96 10.02
N HIS A 44 4.13 -3.89 10.91
CA HIS A 44 2.76 -4.38 11.04
C HIS A 44 1.77 -3.24 11.36
N GLU A 45 2.11 -2.38 12.31
CA GLU A 45 1.31 -1.23 12.72
C GLU A 45 1.22 -0.16 11.60
N GLU A 46 2.31 0.08 10.87
CA GLU A 46 2.32 0.99 9.71
C GLU A 46 1.34 0.51 8.63
N ALA A 47 1.41 -0.78 8.27
CA ALA A 47 0.54 -1.36 7.27
C ALA A 47 -0.94 -1.30 7.68
N LEU A 48 -1.24 -1.54 8.96
CA LEU A 48 -2.61 -1.41 9.47
C LEU A 48 -3.13 0.03 9.39
N GLU A 49 -2.33 1.01 9.79
CA GLU A 49 -2.75 2.41 9.74
C GLU A 49 -2.96 2.89 8.29
N TYR A 50 -2.07 2.51 7.36
CA TYR A 50 -2.27 2.86 5.95
C TYR A 50 -3.48 2.19 5.33
N ARG A 51 -3.75 0.91 5.66
CA ARG A 51 -5.00 0.25 5.26
C ARG A 51 -6.21 1.00 5.80
N ARG A 52 -6.23 1.36 7.08
CA ARG A 52 -7.34 2.08 7.72
C ARG A 52 -7.62 3.41 7.02
N LEU A 53 -6.57 4.20 6.74
CA LEU A 53 -6.70 5.47 6.03
C LEU A 53 -7.19 5.28 4.59
N SER A 54 -6.70 4.26 3.88
CA SER A 54 -7.15 3.94 2.52
C SER A 54 -8.58 3.42 2.48
N TYR A 55 -9.02 2.60 3.43
CA TYR A 55 -10.41 2.15 3.48
C TYR A 55 -11.36 3.33 3.60
N LEU A 56 -11.10 4.21 4.57
CA LEU A 56 -11.90 5.41 4.79
C LEU A 56 -12.05 6.29 3.53
N ARG A 57 -10.97 6.40 2.73
CA ARG A 57 -10.92 7.29 1.57
C ARG A 57 -11.40 6.64 0.27
N GLU A 58 -11.15 5.35 0.09
CA GLU A 58 -11.25 4.71 -1.22
C GLU A 58 -12.29 3.57 -1.25
N SER A 59 -12.45 2.83 -0.14
CA SER A 59 -13.31 1.64 -0.10
C SER A 59 -14.65 1.88 0.57
N ASP A 60 -14.68 2.67 1.65
CA ASP A 60 -15.89 2.92 2.44
C ASP A 60 -16.98 3.64 1.62
N PRO A 61 -16.66 4.62 0.74
CA PRO A 61 -17.66 5.18 -0.17
C PRO A 61 -18.32 4.13 -1.08
N LEU A 62 -17.55 3.18 -1.62
CA LEU A 62 -18.06 2.10 -2.46
C LEU A 62 -18.95 1.13 -1.69
N TYR A 63 -18.60 0.86 -0.43
CA TYR A 63 -19.46 0.06 0.46
C TYR A 63 -20.80 0.77 0.67
N MET A 64 -20.79 2.09 0.93
CA MET A 64 -22.03 2.86 1.11
C MET A 64 -22.89 2.83 -0.16
N GLU A 65 -22.31 3.06 -1.34
CA GLU A 65 -23.03 2.92 -2.62
C GLU A 65 -23.68 1.54 -2.76
N TRP A 66 -22.94 0.47 -2.48
CA TRP A 66 -23.48 -0.88 -2.50
C TRP A 66 -24.62 -1.10 -1.49
N GLN A 67 -24.57 -0.50 -0.30
CA GLN A 67 -25.66 -0.62 0.68
C GLN A 67 -26.99 -0.04 0.17
N PHE A 68 -26.95 1.00 -0.68
CA PHE A 68 -28.13 1.59 -1.31
C PHE A 68 -28.56 0.85 -2.58
N ASP A 69 -27.63 0.65 -3.52
CA ASP A 69 -27.95 0.11 -4.85
C ASP A 69 -28.13 -1.41 -4.86
N GLN A 70 -27.45 -2.11 -3.94
CA GLN A 70 -27.50 -3.56 -3.75
C GLN A 70 -27.25 -4.40 -5.01
N THR A 71 -26.48 -3.86 -5.97
CA THR A 71 -26.08 -4.59 -7.17
C THR A 71 -24.80 -5.40 -6.96
N GLU A 72 -24.66 -6.52 -7.68
CA GLU A 72 -23.43 -7.31 -7.66
C GLU A 72 -22.23 -6.53 -8.21
N ALA A 73 -22.46 -5.61 -9.17
CA ALA A 73 -21.42 -4.76 -9.71
C ALA A 73 -20.84 -3.80 -8.64
N ALA A 74 -21.69 -3.15 -7.85
CA ALA A 74 -21.25 -2.27 -6.76
C ALA A 74 -20.49 -3.04 -5.67
N LYS A 75 -20.99 -4.24 -5.32
CA LYS A 75 -20.30 -5.13 -4.39
C LYS A 75 -18.91 -5.53 -4.89
N GLN A 76 -18.80 -5.89 -6.16
CA GLN A 76 -17.53 -6.29 -6.76
C GLN A 76 -16.54 -5.12 -6.77
N ALA A 77 -16.98 -3.92 -7.13
CA ALA A 77 -16.14 -2.72 -7.09
C ALA A 77 -15.57 -2.45 -5.69
N TRP A 78 -16.39 -2.60 -4.64
CA TRP A 78 -15.93 -2.51 -3.25
C TRP A 78 -14.89 -3.58 -2.91
N LEU A 79 -15.17 -4.85 -3.20
CA LEU A 79 -14.25 -5.96 -2.91
C LEU A 79 -12.91 -5.82 -3.66
N ASP A 80 -12.95 -5.39 -4.92
CA ASP A 80 -11.76 -5.13 -5.73
C ASP A 80 -10.91 -4.02 -5.11
N LYS A 81 -11.53 -2.94 -4.64
CA LYS A 81 -10.81 -1.86 -3.97
C LYS A 81 -10.19 -2.32 -2.64
N VAL A 82 -10.90 -3.11 -1.85
CA VAL A 82 -10.34 -3.73 -0.63
C VAL A 82 -9.13 -4.60 -0.97
N ALA A 83 -9.20 -5.40 -2.03
CA ALA A 83 -8.10 -6.25 -2.47
C ALA A 83 -6.88 -5.42 -2.92
N GLU A 84 -7.10 -4.36 -3.71
CA GLU A 84 -6.05 -3.42 -4.12
C GLU A 84 -5.36 -2.78 -2.91
N ILE A 85 -6.12 -2.27 -1.93
CA ILE A 85 -5.56 -1.66 -0.71
C ILE A 85 -4.69 -2.67 0.06
N LYS A 86 -5.15 -3.92 0.18
CA LYS A 86 -4.38 -4.98 0.85
C LYS A 86 -3.10 -5.35 0.11
N ALA A 87 -3.12 -5.31 -1.23
CA ALA A 87 -1.95 -5.55 -2.07
C ALA A 87 -0.93 -4.41 -1.99
N ARG A 88 -1.39 -3.14 -1.92
CA ARG A 88 -0.50 -1.98 -1.74
C ARG A 88 0.16 -1.95 -0.36
N PHE A 89 -0.53 -2.42 0.68
CA PHE A 89 -0.03 -2.46 2.05
C PHE A 89 -0.07 -3.89 2.59
N PRO A 90 0.84 -4.79 2.17
CA PRO A 90 0.87 -6.15 2.69
C PRO A 90 1.21 -6.13 4.18
N LEU A 91 0.51 -6.94 4.98
CA LEU A 91 0.91 -7.17 6.36
C LEU A 91 2.14 -8.09 6.37
N PRO A 92 3.14 -7.84 7.21
CA PRO A 92 4.24 -8.78 7.38
C PRO A 92 3.66 -10.11 7.86
N GLN A 93 4.11 -11.23 7.29
CA GLN A 93 3.72 -12.53 7.79
C GLN A 93 4.26 -12.67 9.21
N THR A 94 3.38 -12.75 10.21
CA THR A 94 3.77 -13.16 11.55
C THR A 94 4.41 -14.54 11.42
N PRO A 95 5.66 -14.78 11.89
CA PRO A 95 6.17 -16.14 11.99
C PRO A 95 5.17 -16.92 12.84
N GLY A 96 4.67 -18.03 12.31
CA GLY A 96 3.58 -18.80 12.93
C GLY A 96 3.82 -19.02 14.43
N SER A 97 2.77 -18.78 15.21
CA SER A 97 2.71 -19.13 16.64
C SER A 97 2.93 -20.61 16.89
#